data_AF-A0A7M2QRN8-F1
#
_entry.id   AF-A0A7M2QRN8-F1
#
_cell.length_a   1.000
_cell.length_b   1.000
_cell.length_c   1.000
_cell.angle_alpha   90.00
_cell.angle_beta   90.00
_cell.angle_gamma   90.00
#
_symmetry.space_group_name_H-M   'P 1'
#
loop_
_entity.id
_entity.type
_entity.pdbx_description
1 polymer ?
#
loop_
_entity_poly.entity_id
_entity_poly.type
_entity_poly.pdbx_seq_one_letter_code
_entity_poly.pdbx_strand_id
1 'polypeptide(L)'
;MQFLLKNPNYITDFIKESTEDFKQLLIDSPFRDLLASKYAIILIATQLANHVFDFQINVDEIRRCIVERDVMLADSRDIGKSAWNHMLEFVQQHQNQFICENSNNNSYEIVGRIKTTNAKF
;
A
#
# COMPACT_ATOMS: atom_id res chain seq x y z
N MET A 1 -6.66 -25.89 20.46
CA MET A 1 -5.23 -26.09 20.82
C MET A 1 -4.66 -27.45 20.43
N GLN A 2 -5.38 -28.59 20.57
CA GLN A 2 -4.84 -29.91 20.24
C GLN A 2 -4.38 -30.09 18.78
N PHE A 3 -4.96 -29.37 17.82
CA PHE A 3 -4.59 -29.45 16.40
C PHE A 3 -3.15 -29.01 16.11
N LEU A 4 -2.75 -27.84 16.63
CA LEU A 4 -1.41 -27.29 16.44
C LEU A 4 -0.35 -28.13 17.15
N LEU A 5 -0.71 -28.75 18.27
CA LEU A 5 0.17 -29.67 19.00
C LEU A 5 0.42 -30.98 18.21
N LYS A 6 -0.48 -31.37 17.31
CA LYS A 6 -0.33 -32.56 16.46
C LYS A 6 0.42 -32.28 15.16
N ASN A 7 0.47 -31.02 14.72
CA ASN A 7 1.15 -30.60 13.49
C ASN A 7 1.98 -29.33 13.75
N PRO A 8 3.13 -29.45 14.43
CA PRO A 8 3.89 -28.29 14.91
C PRO A 8 4.40 -27.39 13.78
N ASN A 9 4.65 -27.94 12.59
CA ASN A 9 5.15 -27.17 11.44
C ASN A 9 4.04 -26.62 10.53
N TYR A 10 2.78 -27.02 10.74
CA TYR A 10 1.68 -26.69 9.84
C TYR A 10 1.53 -25.19 9.59
N ILE A 11 1.60 -24.38 10.64
CA ILE A 11 1.52 -22.91 10.51
C ILE A 11 2.67 -22.38 9.66
N THR A 12 3.90 -22.84 9.93
CA THR A 12 5.10 -22.37 9.24
C THR A 12 5.08 -22.75 7.77
N ASP A 13 4.74 -24.00 7.46
CA ASP A 13 4.66 -24.50 6.08
C ASP A 13 3.55 -23.77 5.31
N PHE A 14 2.37 -23.62 5.92
CA PHE A 14 1.26 -22.91 5.31
C PHE A 14 1.56 -21.43 5.05
N ILE A 15 2.18 -20.73 6.01
CA ILE A 15 2.57 -19.33 5.83
C ILE A 15 3.57 -19.22 4.69
N LYS A 16 4.54 -20.14 4.60
CA LYS A 16 5.55 -20.14 3.54
C LYS A 16 4.90 -20.34 2.17
N GLU A 17 4.08 -21.38 2.01
CA GLU A 17 3.36 -21.65 0.76
C GLU A 17 2.45 -20.48 0.37
N SER A 18 1.62 -20.01 1.30
CA SER A 18 0.71 -18.89 1.05
C SER A 18 1.44 -17.59 0.71
N THR A 19 2.63 -17.37 1.28
CA THR A 19 3.44 -16.19 0.97
C THR A 19 3.94 -16.25 -0.48
N GLU A 20 4.42 -17.41 -0.94
CA GLU A 20 4.84 -17.59 -2.33
C GLU A 20 3.66 -17.48 -3.30
N ASP A 21 2.50 -18.04 -2.94
CA ASP A 21 1.26 -17.88 -3.72
C ASP A 21 0.89 -16.39 -3.86
N PHE A 22 0.89 -15.64 -2.76
CA PHE A 22 0.57 -14.21 -2.80
C PHE A 22 1.58 -13.42 -3.64
N LYS A 23 2.89 -13.73 -3.57
CA LYS A 23 3.89 -13.03 -4.40
C LYS A 23 3.62 -13.15 -5.89
N GLN A 24 3.01 -14.26 -6.34
CA GLN A 24 2.65 -14.45 -7.75
C GLN A 24 1.39 -13.67 -8.15
N LEU A 25 0.50 -13.36 -7.19
CA LEU A 25 -0.78 -12.70 -7.43
C LEU A 25 -0.72 -11.18 -7.23
N LEU A 26 0.16 -10.71 -6.36
CA LEU A 26 0.27 -9.30 -6.00
C LEU A 26 1.03 -8.48 -7.06
N ILE A 27 0.67 -7.21 -7.17
CA ILE A 27 1.34 -6.25 -8.05
C ILE A 27 2.81 -6.10 -7.64
N ASP A 28 3.69 -6.03 -8.64
CA ASP A 28 5.11 -5.80 -8.41
C ASP A 28 5.35 -4.45 -7.75
N SER A 29 5.95 -4.48 -6.56
CA SER A 29 6.26 -3.28 -5.78
C SER A 29 7.37 -3.57 -4.77
N PRO A 30 8.07 -2.55 -4.28
CA PRO A 30 9.05 -2.71 -3.20
C PRO A 30 8.47 -3.33 -1.91
N PHE A 31 7.15 -3.29 -1.75
CA PHE A 31 6.44 -3.80 -0.57
C PHE A 31 5.83 -5.18 -0.77
N ARG A 32 5.95 -5.78 -1.96
CA ARG A 32 5.27 -7.04 -2.32
C ARG A 32 5.54 -8.15 -1.31
N ASP A 33 6.80 -8.37 -0.94
CA ASP A 33 7.17 -9.45 -0.03
C ASP A 33 6.60 -9.25 1.38
N LEU A 34 6.60 -7.99 1.85
CA LEU A 34 6.03 -7.62 3.14
C LEU A 34 4.51 -7.84 3.16
N LEU A 35 3.82 -7.46 2.08
CA LEU A 35 2.38 -7.60 1.95
C LEU A 35 1.97 -9.07 1.82
N ALA A 36 2.66 -9.85 0.99
CA ALA A 36 2.43 -11.28 0.85
C ALA A 36 2.51 -12.00 2.20
N SER A 37 3.55 -11.69 2.99
CA SER A 37 3.72 -12.26 4.33
C SER A 37 2.57 -11.89 5.28
N LYS A 38 2.11 -10.63 5.24
CA LYS A 38 0.97 -10.17 6.06
C LYS A 38 -0.33 -10.87 5.65
N TYR A 39 -0.57 -11.03 4.35
CA TYR A 39 -1.79 -11.68 3.84
C TYR A 39 -1.80 -13.18 4.11
N ALA A 40 -0.65 -13.85 4.08
CA ALA A 40 -0.51 -15.25 4.48
C ALA A 40 -0.94 -15.47 5.94
N ILE A 41 -0.62 -14.52 6.84
CA ILE A 41 -1.08 -14.54 8.24
C ILE A 41 -2.61 -14.46 8.35
N ILE A 42 -3.26 -13.67 7.50
CA ILE A 42 -4.73 -13.56 7.48
C ILE A 42 -5.36 -14.88 7.01
N LEU A 43 -4.79 -15.53 5.98
CA LEU A 43 -5.28 -16.82 5.50
C LEU A 43 -5.15 -17.92 6.57
N ILE A 44 -4.01 -18.03 7.25
CA ILE A 44 -3.86 -19.04 8.30
C ILE A 44 -4.80 -18.76 9.48
N ALA A 45 -5.00 -17.48 9.85
CA ALA A 45 -5.96 -17.12 10.88
C ALA A 45 -7.39 -17.55 10.49
N THR A 46 -7.77 -17.38 9.23
CA THR A 46 -9.06 -17.83 8.69
C THR A 46 -9.20 -19.34 8.76
N GLN A 47 -8.17 -20.09 8.34
CA GLN A 47 -8.16 -21.55 8.43
C GLN A 47 -8.25 -22.06 9.87
N LEU A 48 -7.50 -21.45 10.79
CA LEU A 48 -7.55 -21.79 12.20
C LEU A 48 -8.91 -21.46 12.81
N ALA A 49 -9.54 -20.36 12.40
CA ALA A 49 -10.87 -20.00 12.86
C ALA A 49 -11.91 -21.04 12.43
N ASN A 50 -11.84 -21.52 11.18
CA ASN A 50 -12.65 -22.66 10.73
C ASN A 50 -12.38 -23.91 11.54
N HIS A 51 -11.11 -24.22 11.83
CA HIS A 51 -10.77 -25.45 12.53
C HIS A 51 -11.17 -25.43 14.02
N VAL A 52 -11.06 -24.27 14.69
CA VAL A 52 -11.28 -24.15 16.13
C VAL A 52 -12.74 -23.85 16.45
N PHE A 53 -13.41 -23.06 15.61
CA PHE A 53 -14.75 -22.54 15.89
C PHE A 53 -15.81 -22.99 14.89
N ASP A 54 -15.44 -23.75 13.86
CA ASP A 54 -16.35 -24.22 12.80
C ASP A 54 -17.11 -23.07 12.11
N PHE A 55 -16.44 -21.94 11.88
CA PHE A 55 -17.05 -20.76 11.25
C PHE A 55 -17.40 -20.94 9.76
N GLN A 56 -16.92 -22.00 9.12
CA GLN A 56 -17.16 -22.29 7.69
C GLN A 56 -16.85 -21.12 6.74
N ILE A 57 -15.83 -20.31 7.07
CA ILE A 57 -15.38 -19.19 6.26
C ILE A 57 -14.75 -19.74 4.97
N ASN A 58 -15.16 -19.19 3.83
CA ASN A 58 -14.55 -19.53 2.54
C ASN A 58 -13.16 -18.86 2.43
N VAL A 59 -12.10 -19.67 2.60
CA VAL A 59 -10.70 -19.22 2.58
C VAL A 59 -10.29 -18.67 1.22
N ASP A 60 -10.77 -19.25 0.12
CA ASP A 60 -10.47 -18.80 -1.24
C ASP A 60 -11.12 -17.45 -1.53
N GLU A 61 -12.32 -17.23 -1.00
CA GLU A 61 -13.00 -15.94 -1.12
C GLU A 61 -12.27 -14.84 -0.33
N ILE A 62 -11.74 -15.16 0.86
CA ILE A 62 -10.87 -14.23 1.62
C ILE A 62 -9.61 -13.92 0.82
N ARG A 63 -8.96 -14.93 0.22
CA ARG A 63 -7.79 -14.72 -0.65
C ARG A 63 -8.12 -13.78 -1.80
N ARG A 64 -9.23 -14.02 -2.50
CA ARG A 64 -9.69 -13.19 -3.61
C ARG A 64 -9.96 -11.75 -3.17
N CYS A 65 -10.69 -11.57 -2.07
CA CYS A 65 -10.96 -10.25 -1.50
C CYS A 65 -9.68 -9.48 -1.16
N ILE A 66 -8.67 -10.16 -0.59
CA ILE A 66 -7.37 -9.55 -0.29
C ILE A 66 -6.68 -9.08 -1.58
N VAL A 67 -6.63 -9.91 -2.62
CA VAL A 67 -5.97 -9.57 -3.89
C VAL A 67 -6.69 -8.42 -4.59
N GLU A 68 -8.02 -8.47 -4.69
CA GLU A 68 -8.83 -7.40 -5.27
C GLU A 68 -8.60 -6.07 -4.54
N ARG A 69 -8.58 -6.09 -3.19
CA ARG A 69 -8.29 -4.91 -2.38
C ARG A 69 -6.88 -4.38 -2.57
N ASP A 70 -5.89 -5.26 -2.72
CA ASP A 70 -4.51 -4.88 -2.97
C ASP A 70 -4.39 -4.11 -4.29
N VAL A 71 -5.04 -4.59 -5.34
CA VAL A 71 -5.10 -3.92 -6.65
C VAL A 71 -5.73 -2.53 -6.53
N MET A 72 -6.85 -2.41 -5.82
CA MET A 72 -7.51 -1.11 -5.61
C MET A 72 -6.63 -0.09 -4.87
N LEU A 73 -5.75 -0.56 -3.98
CA LEU A 73 -4.89 0.28 -3.16
C LEU A 73 -3.51 0.51 -3.79
N ALA A 74 -3.16 -0.18 -4.87
CA ALA A 74 -1.85 -0.05 -5.52
C ALA A 74 -1.49 1.40 -5.83
N ASP A 75 -2.40 2.14 -6.46
CA ASP A 75 -2.23 3.54 -6.81
C ASP A 75 -2.05 4.45 -5.59
N SER A 76 -2.74 4.14 -4.49
CA SER A 76 -2.65 4.93 -3.25
C SER A 76 -1.36 4.71 -2.46
N ARG A 77 -0.61 3.64 -2.77
CA ARG A 77 0.67 3.32 -2.13
C ARG A 77 1.85 4.06 -2.76
N ASP A 78 1.65 4.71 -3.90
CA ASP A 78 2.66 5.59 -4.49
C ASP A 78 2.75 6.90 -3.71
N ILE A 79 3.67 6.91 -2.74
CA ILE A 79 4.00 8.09 -1.93
C ILE A 79 4.50 9.23 -2.83
N GLY A 80 5.17 8.94 -3.95
CA GLY A 80 5.65 9.95 -4.88
C GLY A 80 4.50 10.68 -5.57
N LYS A 81 3.53 9.94 -6.10
CA LYS A 81 2.30 10.50 -6.68
C LYS A 81 1.49 11.30 -5.64
N SER A 82 1.35 10.77 -4.43
CA SER A 82 0.65 11.48 -3.34
C SER A 82 1.38 12.76 -2.92
N ALA A 83 2.70 12.70 -2.73
CA ALA A 83 3.51 13.86 -2.37
C ALA A 83 3.52 14.91 -3.48
N TRP A 84 3.60 14.50 -4.75
CA TRP A 84 3.48 15.39 -5.89
C TRP A 84 2.14 16.12 -5.92
N ASN A 85 1.04 15.39 -5.75
CA ASN A 85 -0.29 16.00 -5.71
C ASN A 85 -0.42 16.98 -4.55
N HIS A 86 0.05 16.62 -3.34
CA HIS A 86 0.08 17.54 -2.20
C HIS A 86 0.95 18.77 -2.46
N MET A 87 2.12 18.62 -3.11
CA MET A 87 2.97 19.75 -3.46
C MET A 87 2.27 20.67 -4.48
N LEU A 88 1.57 20.10 -5.47
CA LEU A 88 0.80 20.86 -6.45
C LEU A 88 -0.31 21.67 -5.78
N GLU A 89 -1.08 21.02 -4.89
CA GLU A 89 -2.14 21.65 -4.10
C GLU A 89 -1.57 22.75 -3.19
N PHE A 90 -0.45 22.49 -2.53
CA PHE A 90 0.24 23.47 -1.70
C PHE A 90 0.66 24.70 -2.51
N VAL A 91 1.27 24.49 -3.70
CA VAL A 91 1.63 25.60 -4.59
C VAL A 91 0.40 26.41 -5.01
N GLN A 92 -0.72 25.74 -5.31
CA GLN A 92 -1.97 26.40 -5.71
C GLN A 92 -2.61 27.21 -4.57
N GLN A 93 -2.62 26.68 -3.34
CA GLN A 93 -3.18 27.35 -2.18
C GLN A 93 -2.34 28.55 -1.74
N HIS A 94 -1.02 28.48 -1.94
CA HIS A 94 -0.06 29.48 -1.47
C HIS A 94 0.57 30.29 -2.60
N GLN A 95 -0.07 30.39 -3.78
CA GLN A 95 0.52 31.03 -4.98
C GLN A 95 1.08 32.43 -4.74
N ASN A 96 0.38 33.26 -3.94
CA ASN A 96 0.81 34.62 -3.61
C ASN A 96 2.05 34.67 -2.69
N GLN A 97 2.39 33.56 -2.02
CA GLN A 97 3.56 33.41 -1.15
C GLN A 97 4.78 32.84 -1.90
N PHE A 98 4.67 32.51 -3.19
CA PHE A 98 5.80 32.13 -4.03
C PHE A 98 6.36 33.34 -4.79
N ILE A 99 7.70 33.46 -4.84
CA ILE A 99 8.36 34.44 -5.71
C ILE A 99 8.37 33.90 -7.14
N CYS A 100 7.83 34.66 -8.10
CA CYS A 100 7.91 34.37 -9.53
C CYS A 100 8.85 35.39 -10.22
N GLU A 101 9.51 34.99 -11.31
CA GLU A 101 10.35 35.91 -12.08
C GLU A 101 9.52 37.07 -12.66
N ASN A 102 10.01 38.30 -12.52
CA ASN A 102 9.37 39.54 -12.99
C ASN A 102 8.06 39.96 -12.31
N SER A 103 7.71 39.39 -11.14
CA SER A 103 6.61 39.91 -10.31
C SER A 103 7.10 40.44 -8.97
N ASN A 104 6.58 41.60 -8.56
CA ASN A 104 6.77 42.08 -7.19
C ASN A 104 5.94 41.21 -6.26
N ASN A 105 6.60 40.51 -5.34
CA ASN A 105 5.92 39.74 -4.31
C ASN A 105 5.71 40.65 -3.08
N ASN A 106 4.45 40.94 -2.77
CA ASN A 106 4.04 41.77 -1.63
C ASN A 106 3.48 40.94 -0.46
N SER A 107 3.71 39.62 -0.45
CA SER A 107 3.29 38.75 0.64
C SER A 107 4.14 38.99 1.88
N TYR A 108 3.50 38.99 3.05
CA TYR A 108 4.17 39.07 4.35
C TYR A 108 4.97 37.80 4.68
N GLU A 109 4.66 36.69 4.02
CA GLU A 109 5.33 35.40 4.21
C GLU A 109 5.68 34.80 2.84
N ILE A 110 6.90 34.28 2.73
CA ILE A 110 7.43 33.68 1.51
C ILE A 110 7.74 32.21 1.80
N VAL A 111 7.09 31.31 1.05
CA VAL A 111 7.21 29.86 1.23
C VAL A 111 8.07 29.19 0.15
N GLY A 112 8.43 29.93 -0.92
CA GLY A 112 9.32 29.40 -1.95
C GLY A 112 9.50 30.32 -3.16
N ARG A 113 10.16 29.78 -4.20
CA ARG A 113 10.38 30.44 -5.50
C ARG A 113 10.03 29.48 -6.64
N ILE A 114 9.29 29.97 -7.63
CA ILE A 114 8.95 29.24 -8.85
C ILE A 114 9.73 29.86 -10.01
N LYS A 115 10.48 29.03 -10.74
CA LYS A 115 11.20 29.44 -11.93
C LYS A 115 10.74 28.60 -13.11
N THR A 116 10.24 29.26 -14.16
CA THR A 116 9.87 28.59 -15.41
C THR A 116 11.11 28.48 -16.29
N THR A 117 11.63 27.28 -16.46
CA THR A 117 12.62 27.02 -17.51
C THR A 117 11.89 26.73 -18.81
N ASN A 118 12.06 27.58 -19.82
CA ASN A 118 11.61 27.28 -21.19
C ASN A 118 12.40 26.06 -21.68
N ALA A 119 11.82 24.86 -21.54
CA ALA A 119 12.32 23.68 -22.22
C ALA A 119 12.04 23.86 -23.71
N LYS A 120 13.10 24.00 -24.52
CA LYS A 120 12.99 23.91 -25.98
C LYS A 120 12.66 22.47 -26.32
N PHE A 121 11.43 22.24 -26.78
CA PHE A 121 11.05 21.01 -27.47
C PHE A 121 11.68 20.98 -28.87
#